data_AF-A0A8C2ZVF5-F1
#
_entry.id   AF-A0A8C2ZVF5-F1
#
_cell.length_a   1.000
_cell.length_b   1.000
_cell.length_c   1.000
_cell.angle_alpha   90.00
_cell.angle_beta   90.00
_cell.angle_gamma   90.00
#
_symmetry.space_group_name_H-M   'P 1'
#
loop_
_entity.id
_entity.type
_entity.pdbx_description
1 polymer ?
#
loop_
_entity_poly.entity_id
_entity_poly.type
_entity_poly.pdbx_seq_one_letter_code
_entity_poly.pdbx_strand_id
1 'polypeptide(L)'
;MALEQLSDVVQRCQALSDDSYTTEDHDVFSVCGRTCIEEGDSVQVLSIVLDEKNQDIVRCMGWNLLPSLIQVLLKKQDSKISPCLAIFRHLLQTCRPKELLIGLLEQLEQDDPDTIAESLHLLLNPLQKVLLCLGSRKASSLGMTLSSVLDQVAKLPLPHTKEQEEDDVFSLCRTCTDLIDFVKPFVHEARQNLLNGGEQNKSTNKTAGEQGGDKEDELRTELLKFSMKTLSHPLLELQLRDPDTLAVSPLRNFATEILNTLRAIGESLPSLVFQPVLKRKQVEGFLEEEVRYPKESLASLAHLVFVHHLAADTFPSVFSSVFCLRCNMEHVFLLLSRTEESRIQKGLELYEKSLVRLEDGSLPSDLLEIKSFLTVPQNLVKVMTMCPQHDLRTRGLKVLQLSIDKFDTEAKYNFFQYMLKTSHHSGVEGYVIKNIKIQIDNALQPGKSNAWFEGPQLLPLLRKVLILPDGPETDLLQYLDRVMESLNLLRYLVIRDKATENQTGIWTELYKIEDTFLKPLRVGVNMSRAHYERELHNTMETKKGKTKEESVLSVSVGKEKLPNMTSKSQIQALHSALHTFDMIESVLVRIQELTEGKENL
;
A
#
# COMPACT_ATOMS: atom_id res chain seq x y z
N MET A 1 -15.67 42.79 -35.08
CA MET A 1 -14.96 42.03 -36.13
C MET A 1 -15.21 40.53 -36.01
N ALA A 2 -14.91 39.88 -34.87
CA ALA A 2 -15.15 38.42 -34.72
C ALA A 2 -16.65 38.05 -34.84
N LEU A 3 -17.55 38.85 -34.28
CA LEU A 3 -19.00 38.63 -34.35
C LEU A 3 -19.57 38.76 -35.77
N GLU A 4 -19.03 39.69 -36.57
CA GLU A 4 -19.43 39.88 -37.97
C GLU A 4 -18.98 38.67 -38.80
N GLN A 5 -17.73 38.22 -38.61
CA GLN A 5 -17.22 37.03 -39.28
C GLN A 5 -17.97 35.75 -38.89
N LEU A 6 -18.34 35.60 -37.61
CA LEU A 6 -19.18 34.48 -37.15
C LEU A 6 -20.55 34.51 -37.85
N SER A 7 -21.16 35.69 -37.95
CA SER A 7 -22.46 35.86 -38.62
C SER A 7 -22.37 35.56 -40.12
N ASP A 8 -21.28 35.99 -40.77
CA ASP A 8 -21.03 35.75 -42.20
C ASP A 8 -20.86 34.26 -42.51
N VAL A 9 -20.12 33.52 -41.66
CA VAL A 9 -19.96 32.07 -41.81
C VAL A 9 -21.28 31.34 -41.58
N VAL A 10 -22.04 31.73 -40.55
CA VAL A 10 -23.35 31.13 -40.27
C VAL A 10 -24.31 31.34 -41.44
N GLN A 11 -24.41 32.56 -41.98
CA GLN A 11 -25.26 32.85 -43.15
C GLN A 11 -24.84 32.07 -44.40
N ARG A 12 -23.52 31.93 -44.62
CA ARG A 12 -23.00 31.10 -45.71
C ARG A 12 -23.38 29.63 -45.54
N CYS A 13 -23.25 29.10 -44.32
CA CYS A 13 -23.56 27.71 -44.00
C CYS A 13 -25.07 27.42 -44.02
N GLN A 14 -25.93 28.41 -43.74
CA GLN A 14 -27.39 28.29 -43.88
C GLN A 14 -27.83 28.02 -45.32
N ALA A 15 -27.04 28.43 -46.31
CA ALA A 15 -27.32 28.22 -47.73
C ALA A 15 -26.88 26.84 -48.25
N LEU A 16 -26.15 26.06 -47.44
CA LEU A 16 -25.64 24.74 -47.78
C LEU A 16 -26.57 23.65 -47.22
N SER A 17 -26.62 22.49 -47.89
CA SER A 17 -27.35 21.33 -47.38
C SER A 17 -26.59 20.64 -46.25
N ASP A 18 -27.32 19.93 -45.37
CA ASP A 18 -26.77 19.16 -44.24
C ASP A 18 -25.46 18.43 -44.59
N ASP A 19 -24.46 18.59 -43.72
CA ASP A 19 -23.14 17.92 -43.76
C ASP A 19 -22.23 18.24 -44.96
N SER A 20 -22.54 19.25 -45.78
CA SER A 20 -21.68 19.68 -46.90
C SER A 20 -20.69 20.81 -46.55
N TYR A 21 -20.36 20.97 -45.27
CA TYR A 21 -19.49 22.04 -44.79
C TYR A 21 -18.01 21.76 -45.07
N THR A 22 -17.27 22.79 -45.48
CA THR A 22 -15.83 22.66 -45.75
C THR A 22 -15.02 22.74 -44.45
N THR A 23 -13.79 22.23 -44.46
CA THR A 23 -12.86 22.38 -43.33
C THR A 23 -12.63 23.85 -42.97
N GLU A 24 -12.62 24.74 -43.97
CA GLU A 24 -12.50 26.19 -43.77
C GLU A 24 -13.72 26.75 -43.01
N ASP A 25 -14.94 26.30 -43.31
CA ASP A 25 -16.12 26.74 -42.57
C ASP A 25 -16.07 26.31 -41.10
N HIS A 26 -15.59 25.09 -40.82
CA HIS A 26 -15.36 24.60 -39.46
C HIS A 26 -14.32 25.44 -38.71
N ASP A 27 -13.20 25.77 -39.36
CA ASP A 27 -12.11 26.54 -38.76
C ASP A 27 -12.53 27.97 -38.46
N VAL A 28 -13.17 28.65 -39.41
CA VAL A 28 -13.61 30.04 -39.20
C VAL A 28 -14.72 30.10 -38.16
N PHE A 29 -15.68 29.16 -38.17
CA PHE A 29 -16.71 29.08 -37.12
C PHE A 29 -16.08 28.89 -35.73
N SER A 30 -15.11 27.99 -35.62
CA SER A 30 -14.41 27.70 -34.36
C SER A 30 -13.65 28.93 -33.86
N VAL A 31 -12.80 29.54 -34.69
CA VAL A 31 -11.97 30.69 -34.30
C VAL A 31 -12.82 31.91 -33.95
N CYS A 32 -13.76 32.30 -34.83
CA CYS A 32 -14.60 33.47 -34.59
C CYS A 32 -15.54 33.25 -33.39
N GLY A 33 -16.14 32.06 -33.25
CA GLY A 33 -17.02 31.73 -32.15
C GLY A 33 -16.31 31.75 -30.78
N ARG A 34 -15.11 31.16 -30.71
CA ARG A 34 -14.26 31.19 -29.51
C ARG A 34 -13.87 32.62 -29.13
N THR A 35 -13.44 33.41 -30.12
CA THR A 35 -13.03 34.80 -29.93
C THR A 35 -14.20 35.65 -29.41
N CYS A 36 -15.42 35.49 -29.96
CA CYS A 36 -16.61 36.20 -29.47
C CYS A 36 -16.91 35.89 -28.00
N ILE A 37 -16.75 34.64 -27.58
CA ILE A 37 -17.00 34.22 -26.20
C ILE A 37 -15.96 34.82 -25.25
N GLU A 38 -14.69 34.87 -25.67
CA GLU A 38 -13.59 35.45 -24.91
C GLU A 38 -13.72 36.98 -24.78
N GLU A 39 -14.06 37.66 -25.87
CA GLU A 39 -14.30 39.11 -25.94
C GLU A 39 -15.55 39.55 -25.14
N GLY A 40 -16.49 38.63 -24.87
CA GLY A 40 -17.66 38.87 -24.02
C GLY A 40 -18.98 39.06 -24.77
N ASP A 41 -19.02 38.77 -26.08
CA ASP A 41 -20.21 38.79 -26.92
C ASP A 41 -21.07 37.51 -26.75
N SER A 42 -21.08 36.93 -25.56
CA SER A 42 -21.75 35.66 -25.26
C SER A 42 -23.27 35.72 -25.43
N VAL A 43 -23.88 36.90 -25.32
CA VAL A 43 -25.33 37.08 -25.54
C VAL A 43 -25.68 36.95 -27.02
N GLN A 44 -24.84 37.52 -27.88
CA GLN A 44 -25.01 37.49 -29.33
C GLN A 44 -24.73 36.09 -29.86
N VAL A 45 -23.68 35.41 -29.36
CA VAL A 45 -23.44 34.00 -29.66
C VAL A 45 -24.61 33.12 -29.22
N LEU A 46 -25.19 33.37 -28.04
CA LEU A 46 -26.39 32.66 -27.59
C LEU A 46 -27.58 32.85 -28.54
N SER A 47 -27.80 34.07 -29.03
CA SER A 47 -28.88 34.33 -30.00
C SER A 47 -28.70 33.58 -31.31
N ILE A 48 -27.45 33.44 -31.78
CA ILE A 48 -27.10 32.68 -32.99
C ILE A 48 -27.33 31.17 -32.75
N VAL A 49 -26.91 30.65 -31.60
CA VAL A 49 -27.00 29.22 -31.26
C VAL A 49 -28.45 28.76 -31.04
N LEU A 50 -29.32 29.64 -30.52
CA LEU A 50 -30.73 29.33 -30.28
C LEU A 50 -31.64 29.50 -31.51
N ASP A 51 -31.17 30.14 -32.58
CA ASP A 51 -31.97 30.31 -33.80
C ASP A 51 -32.28 28.95 -34.44
N GLU A 52 -33.55 28.68 -34.71
CA GLU A 52 -34.02 27.43 -35.33
C GLU A 52 -33.36 27.20 -36.71
N LYS A 53 -33.01 28.27 -37.43
CA LYS A 53 -32.35 28.18 -38.74
C LYS A 53 -30.91 27.68 -38.65
N ASN A 54 -30.30 27.76 -37.47
CA ASN A 54 -28.90 27.41 -37.24
C ASN A 54 -28.73 26.03 -36.63
N GLN A 55 -29.80 25.28 -36.36
CA GLN A 55 -29.70 24.05 -35.57
C GLN A 55 -28.84 22.98 -36.26
N ASP A 56 -28.86 22.84 -37.58
CA ASP A 56 -28.02 21.88 -38.29
C ASP A 56 -26.52 22.27 -38.24
N ILE A 57 -26.22 23.57 -38.30
CA ILE A 57 -24.86 24.10 -38.12
C ILE A 57 -24.40 23.83 -36.68
N VAL A 58 -25.22 24.16 -35.68
CA VAL A 58 -24.92 23.94 -34.25
C VAL A 58 -24.76 22.45 -33.96
N ARG A 59 -25.58 21.59 -34.59
CA ARG A 59 -25.50 20.14 -34.44
C ARG A 59 -24.14 19.58 -34.88
N CYS A 60 -23.56 20.12 -35.97
CA CYS A 60 -22.31 19.63 -36.55
C CYS A 60 -21.05 20.38 -36.04
N MET A 61 -21.14 21.69 -35.81
CA MET A 61 -19.98 22.54 -35.46
C MET A 61 -20.01 23.10 -34.04
N GLY A 62 -21.15 23.06 -33.34
CA GLY A 62 -21.32 23.73 -32.06
C GLY A 62 -20.36 23.26 -30.97
N TRP A 63 -19.91 22.00 -31.02
CA TRP A 63 -18.93 21.45 -30.08
C TRP A 63 -17.58 22.17 -30.13
N ASN A 64 -17.23 22.82 -31.25
CA ASN A 64 -16.00 23.61 -31.39
C ASN A 64 -15.94 24.81 -30.43
N LEU A 65 -17.09 25.25 -29.90
CA LEU A 65 -17.21 26.35 -28.94
C LEU A 65 -16.90 25.92 -27.49
N LEU A 66 -16.86 24.61 -27.22
CA LEU A 66 -16.66 24.07 -25.87
C LEU A 66 -15.43 24.61 -25.14
N PRO A 67 -14.23 24.71 -25.75
CA PRO A 67 -13.02 25.09 -25.02
C PRO A 67 -13.12 26.49 -24.38
N SER A 68 -13.52 27.50 -25.16
CA SER A 68 -13.67 28.87 -24.63
C SER A 68 -14.86 29.00 -23.67
N LEU A 69 -15.96 28.24 -23.88
CA LEU A 69 -17.07 28.19 -22.92
C LEU A 69 -16.63 27.64 -21.56
N ILE A 70 -15.96 26.49 -21.57
CA ILE A 70 -15.50 25.82 -20.35
C ILE A 70 -14.46 26.69 -19.63
N GLN A 71 -13.54 27.32 -20.36
CA GLN A 71 -12.57 28.24 -19.78
C GLN A 71 -13.24 29.44 -19.08
N VAL A 72 -14.30 30.02 -19.67
CA VAL A 72 -15.06 31.11 -19.04
C VAL A 72 -15.83 30.62 -17.81
N LEU A 73 -16.42 29.42 -17.89
CA LEU A 73 -17.15 28.81 -16.77
C LEU A 73 -16.24 28.49 -15.58
N LEU A 74 -15.01 27.99 -15.84
CA LEU A 74 -14.01 27.71 -14.81
C LEU A 74 -13.50 28.98 -14.13
N LYS A 75 -13.34 30.08 -14.88
CA LYS A 75 -12.88 31.37 -14.32
C LYS A 75 -13.93 32.10 -13.46
N LYS A 76 -15.18 31.60 -13.39
CA LYS A 76 -16.28 32.14 -12.57
C LYS A 76 -16.44 33.68 -12.67
N GLN A 77 -16.37 34.25 -13.87
CA GLN A 77 -16.56 35.70 -14.09
C GLN A 77 -18.05 36.08 -14.14
N ASP A 78 -18.60 36.62 -13.04
CA ASP A 78 -20.04 36.82 -12.78
C ASP A 78 -20.89 37.40 -13.92
N SER A 79 -20.38 38.34 -14.72
CA SER A 79 -21.15 38.97 -15.81
C SER A 79 -21.33 38.10 -17.06
N LYS A 80 -20.47 37.08 -17.26
CA LYS A 80 -20.43 36.23 -18.46
C LYS A 80 -21.00 34.81 -18.23
N ILE A 81 -21.25 34.41 -16.98
CA ILE A 81 -21.62 33.02 -16.63
C ILE A 81 -23.00 32.63 -17.19
N SER A 82 -24.03 33.48 -17.05
CA SER A 82 -25.40 33.08 -17.40
C SER A 82 -25.59 32.80 -18.90
N PRO A 83 -25.12 33.65 -19.83
CA PRO A 83 -25.21 33.35 -21.26
C PRO A 83 -24.36 32.15 -21.67
N CYS A 84 -23.12 32.04 -21.19
CA CYS A 84 -22.24 30.90 -21.50
C CYS A 84 -22.80 29.56 -21.00
N LEU A 85 -23.42 29.55 -19.81
CA LEU A 85 -24.07 28.36 -19.27
C LEU A 85 -25.31 27.95 -20.09
N ALA A 86 -26.07 28.93 -20.61
CA ALA A 86 -27.19 28.66 -21.51
C ALA A 86 -26.71 28.08 -22.85
N ILE A 87 -25.65 28.65 -23.44
CA ILE A 87 -25.01 28.09 -24.65
C ILE A 87 -24.58 26.65 -24.36
N PHE A 88 -23.81 26.44 -23.29
CA PHE A 88 -23.28 25.12 -22.93
C PHE A 88 -24.40 24.08 -22.79
N ARG A 89 -25.49 24.40 -22.09
CA ARG A 89 -26.66 23.51 -21.96
C ARG A 89 -27.32 23.20 -23.30
N HIS A 90 -27.46 24.19 -24.19
CA HIS A 90 -28.04 23.99 -25.51
C HIS A 90 -27.18 23.09 -26.40
N LEU A 91 -25.86 23.27 -26.35
CA LEU A 91 -24.91 22.42 -27.09
C LEU A 91 -25.00 20.95 -26.64
N LEU A 92 -25.15 20.69 -25.33
CA LEU A 92 -25.31 19.32 -24.82
C LEU A 92 -26.58 18.61 -25.33
N GLN A 93 -27.60 19.36 -25.72
CA GLN A 93 -28.87 18.81 -26.24
C GLN A 93 -28.88 18.67 -27.77
N THR A 94 -28.12 19.52 -28.47
CA THR A 94 -28.23 19.69 -29.92
C THR A 94 -27.08 19.05 -30.68
N CYS A 95 -25.84 19.11 -30.15
CA CYS A 95 -24.66 18.61 -30.83
C CYS A 95 -24.64 17.07 -30.93
N ARG A 96 -23.92 16.57 -31.93
CA ARG A 96 -23.70 15.14 -32.09
C ARG A 96 -22.92 14.55 -30.89
N PRO A 97 -23.41 13.47 -30.25
CA PRO A 97 -22.82 12.97 -29.01
C PRO A 97 -21.37 12.49 -29.10
N LYS A 98 -20.89 12.04 -30.26
CA LYS A 98 -19.52 11.50 -30.40
C LYS A 98 -18.48 12.61 -30.37
N GLU A 99 -18.71 13.65 -31.15
CA GLU A 99 -17.88 14.85 -31.25
C GLU A 99 -17.91 15.62 -29.92
N LEU A 100 -19.11 15.71 -29.32
CA LEU A 100 -19.28 16.33 -28.01
C LEU A 100 -18.52 15.59 -26.90
N LEU A 101 -18.54 14.25 -26.90
CA LEU A 101 -17.75 13.46 -25.95
C LEU A 101 -16.26 13.76 -26.08
N ILE A 102 -15.71 13.74 -27.31
CA ILE A 102 -14.28 14.00 -27.55
C ILE A 102 -13.93 15.41 -27.09
N GLY A 103 -14.71 16.42 -27.49
CA GLY A 103 -14.49 17.81 -27.11
C GLY A 103 -14.55 18.03 -25.59
N LEU A 104 -15.40 17.31 -24.86
CA LEU A 104 -15.45 17.37 -23.40
C LEU A 104 -14.25 16.66 -22.74
N LEU A 105 -13.83 15.51 -23.27
CA LEU A 105 -12.67 14.77 -22.74
C LEU A 105 -11.37 15.57 -22.90
N GLU A 106 -11.20 16.29 -24.01
CA GLU A 106 -10.05 17.18 -24.22
C GLU A 106 -9.94 18.28 -23.15
N GLN A 107 -11.06 18.72 -22.57
CA GLN A 107 -11.06 19.75 -21.53
C GLN A 107 -10.81 19.20 -20.11
N LEU A 108 -10.86 17.88 -19.92
CA LEU A 108 -10.51 17.25 -18.64
C LEU A 108 -9.00 17.30 -18.35
N GLU A 109 -8.17 17.34 -19.38
CA GLU A 109 -6.72 17.32 -19.22
C GLU A 109 -6.20 18.63 -18.65
N GLN A 110 -5.93 18.64 -17.34
CA GLN A 110 -5.39 19.79 -16.62
C GLN A 110 -4.16 19.37 -15.80
N ASP A 111 -3.34 20.33 -15.40
CA ASP A 111 -2.11 20.09 -14.64
C ASP A 111 -2.15 20.66 -13.21
N ASP A 112 -2.96 21.70 -12.99
CA ASP A 112 -3.10 22.36 -11.69
C ASP A 112 -4.20 21.70 -10.83
N PRO A 113 -3.94 21.33 -9.56
CA PRO A 113 -4.91 20.63 -8.71
C PRO A 113 -6.28 21.31 -8.57
N ASP A 114 -6.30 22.63 -8.38
CA ASP A 114 -7.56 23.37 -8.18
C ASP A 114 -8.37 23.36 -9.48
N THR A 115 -7.69 23.57 -10.62
CA THR A 115 -8.29 23.53 -11.94
C THR A 115 -8.79 22.13 -12.30
N ILE A 116 -8.07 21.07 -11.91
CA ILE A 116 -8.50 19.68 -12.10
C ILE A 116 -9.83 19.45 -11.37
N ALA A 117 -9.93 19.80 -10.10
CA ALA A 117 -11.12 19.53 -9.31
C ALA A 117 -12.35 20.32 -9.83
N GLU A 118 -12.18 21.60 -10.19
CA GLU A 118 -13.26 22.40 -10.77
C GLU A 118 -13.66 21.91 -12.16
N SER A 119 -12.71 21.46 -12.99
CA SER A 119 -12.99 20.84 -14.29
C SER A 119 -13.78 19.55 -14.14
N LEU A 120 -13.38 18.66 -13.23
CA LEU A 120 -14.11 17.42 -12.94
C LEU A 120 -15.53 17.72 -12.44
N HIS A 121 -15.66 18.64 -11.47
CA HIS A 121 -16.97 19.03 -10.95
C HIS A 121 -17.90 19.58 -12.05
N LEU A 122 -17.37 20.40 -12.96
CA LEU A 122 -18.14 21.00 -14.05
C LEU A 122 -18.53 19.96 -15.13
N LEU A 123 -17.61 19.05 -15.48
CA LEU A 123 -17.72 18.24 -16.70
C LEU A 123 -18.28 16.83 -16.48
N LEU A 124 -18.24 16.27 -15.26
CA LEU A 124 -18.75 14.91 -15.01
C LEU A 124 -20.24 14.77 -15.36
N ASN A 125 -21.10 15.71 -14.92
CA ASN A 125 -22.54 15.64 -15.24
C ASN A 125 -22.83 15.78 -16.76
N PRO A 126 -22.23 16.75 -17.49
CA PRO A 126 -22.27 16.79 -18.94
C PRO A 126 -21.83 15.49 -19.61
N LEU A 127 -20.67 14.94 -19.23
CA LEU A 127 -20.15 13.68 -19.76
C LEU A 127 -21.13 12.54 -19.54
N GLN A 128 -21.75 12.46 -18.35
CA GLN A 128 -22.74 11.42 -18.05
C GLN A 128 -23.93 11.49 -19.01
N LYS A 129 -24.48 12.69 -19.23
CA LYS A 129 -25.62 12.90 -20.14
C LYS A 129 -25.27 12.50 -21.56
N VAL A 130 -24.10 12.89 -22.06
CA VAL A 130 -23.65 12.54 -23.41
C VAL A 130 -23.47 11.03 -23.55
N LEU A 131 -22.84 10.38 -22.57
CA LEU A 131 -22.63 8.93 -22.56
C LEU A 131 -23.94 8.16 -22.52
N LEU A 132 -24.95 8.61 -21.76
CA LEU A 132 -26.27 7.98 -21.70
C LEU A 132 -27.02 8.07 -23.05
N CYS A 133 -26.71 9.07 -23.88
CA CYS A 133 -27.24 9.19 -25.24
C CYS A 133 -26.48 8.32 -26.26
N LEU A 134 -25.32 7.77 -25.93
CA LEU A 134 -24.60 6.85 -26.80
C LEU A 134 -25.28 5.49 -26.76
N GLY A 135 -25.69 4.99 -27.93
CA GLY A 135 -26.26 3.64 -28.06
C GLY A 135 -25.18 2.56 -27.93
N SER A 136 -24.82 1.93 -29.04
CA SER A 136 -23.96 0.73 -29.05
C SER A 136 -22.50 0.95 -28.61
N ARG A 137 -21.98 2.19 -28.61
CA ARG A 137 -20.59 2.51 -28.23
C ARG A 137 -20.44 2.98 -26.78
N LYS A 138 -21.50 2.94 -26.00
CA LYS A 138 -21.53 3.49 -24.64
C LYS A 138 -20.48 2.88 -23.72
N ALA A 139 -20.34 1.56 -23.71
CA ALA A 139 -19.43 0.86 -22.79
C ALA A 139 -17.97 1.25 -23.02
N SER A 140 -17.46 1.12 -24.25
CA SER A 140 -16.11 1.58 -24.62
C SER A 140 -15.89 3.08 -24.39
N SER A 141 -16.87 3.93 -24.73
CA SER A 141 -16.79 5.37 -24.44
C SER A 141 -16.75 5.68 -22.94
N LEU A 142 -17.50 4.95 -22.12
CA LEU A 142 -17.45 5.04 -20.66
C LEU A 142 -16.08 4.60 -20.14
N GLY A 143 -15.53 3.49 -20.64
CA GLY A 143 -14.20 3.01 -20.26
C GLY A 143 -13.09 4.04 -20.50
N MET A 144 -13.11 4.69 -21.68
CA MET A 144 -12.19 5.78 -21.99
C MET A 144 -12.39 6.97 -21.04
N THR A 145 -13.64 7.38 -20.82
CA THR A 145 -13.97 8.51 -19.93
C THR A 145 -13.50 8.25 -18.49
N LEU A 146 -13.80 7.07 -17.94
CA LEU A 146 -13.39 6.68 -16.59
C LEU A 146 -11.87 6.60 -16.47
N SER A 147 -11.18 6.15 -17.51
CA SER A 147 -9.72 6.11 -17.52
C SER A 147 -9.13 7.52 -17.42
N SER A 148 -9.59 8.45 -18.28
CA SER A 148 -9.16 9.86 -18.26
C SER A 148 -9.50 10.57 -16.95
N VAL A 149 -10.70 10.35 -16.41
CA VAL A 149 -11.11 10.93 -15.12
C VAL A 149 -10.23 10.41 -14.00
N LEU A 150 -9.96 9.10 -13.93
CA LEU A 150 -9.09 8.54 -12.91
C LEU A 150 -7.65 9.02 -13.03
N ASP A 151 -7.15 9.27 -14.25
CA ASP A 151 -5.82 9.85 -14.45
C ASP A 151 -5.73 11.28 -13.91
N GLN A 152 -6.79 12.08 -14.00
CA GLN A 152 -6.86 13.40 -13.39
C GLN A 152 -6.99 13.33 -11.87
N VAL A 153 -7.89 12.48 -11.35
CA VAL A 153 -8.03 12.24 -9.91
C VAL A 153 -6.71 11.78 -9.30
N ALA A 154 -5.92 11.00 -10.04
CA ALA A 154 -4.63 10.50 -9.58
C ALA A 154 -3.60 11.59 -9.30
N LYS A 155 -3.74 12.77 -9.94
CA LYS A 155 -2.85 13.93 -9.76
C LYS A 155 -3.23 14.77 -8.53
N LEU A 156 -4.42 14.59 -7.97
CA LEU A 156 -4.87 15.38 -6.81
C LEU A 156 -4.11 14.97 -5.53
N PRO A 157 -3.71 15.93 -4.69
CA PRO A 157 -3.07 15.64 -3.40
C PRO A 157 -3.99 14.81 -2.49
N LEU A 158 -3.42 13.80 -1.84
CA LEU A 158 -4.15 12.93 -0.92
C LEU A 158 -4.14 13.50 0.51
N PRO A 159 -5.27 13.52 1.24
CA PRO A 159 -5.30 13.95 2.63
C PRO A 159 -4.63 12.92 3.54
N HIS A 160 -3.73 13.39 4.41
CA HIS A 160 -2.98 12.60 5.38
C HIS A 160 -3.38 12.88 6.83
N THR A 161 -4.08 13.99 7.11
CA THR A 161 -4.66 14.31 8.43
C THR A 161 -6.18 14.36 8.39
N LYS A 162 -6.83 14.50 9.56
CA LYS A 162 -8.29 14.66 9.63
C LYS A 162 -8.70 16.02 9.09
N GLU A 163 -7.97 17.06 9.47
CA GLU A 163 -8.22 18.45 9.09
C GLU A 163 -8.13 18.60 7.57
N GLN A 164 -7.16 17.93 6.92
CA GLN A 164 -7.05 17.94 5.47
C GLN A 164 -8.25 17.29 4.75
N GLU A 165 -8.86 16.26 5.35
CA GLU A 165 -10.07 15.63 4.79
C GLU A 165 -11.32 16.50 5.02
N GLU A 166 -11.41 17.17 6.18
CA GLU A 166 -12.52 18.07 6.50
C GLU A 166 -12.49 19.38 5.71
N ASP A 167 -11.30 19.98 5.55
CA ASP A 167 -11.10 21.23 4.80
C ASP A 167 -11.24 21.01 3.29
N ASP A 168 -10.92 19.80 2.80
CA ASP A 168 -10.97 19.38 1.39
C ASP A 168 -10.42 20.44 0.43
N VAL A 169 -9.26 21.03 0.77
CA VAL A 169 -8.68 22.18 0.07
C VAL A 169 -8.54 21.93 -1.43
N PHE A 170 -8.06 20.75 -1.81
CA PHE A 170 -7.90 20.32 -3.21
C PHE A 170 -9.13 19.60 -3.77
N SER A 171 -10.26 19.64 -3.07
CA SER A 171 -11.57 19.11 -3.49
C SER A 171 -11.57 17.64 -3.92
N LEU A 172 -10.67 16.82 -3.36
CA LEU A 172 -10.62 15.39 -3.64
C LEU A 172 -11.87 14.69 -3.12
N CYS A 173 -12.33 15.01 -1.91
CA CYS A 173 -13.49 14.37 -1.30
C CYS A 173 -14.77 14.68 -2.09
N ARG A 174 -14.93 15.93 -2.50
CA ARG A 174 -15.99 16.36 -3.43
C ARG A 174 -15.90 15.62 -4.77
N THR A 175 -14.72 15.57 -5.38
CA THR A 175 -14.48 14.89 -6.65
C THR A 175 -14.83 13.40 -6.58
N CYS A 176 -14.45 12.72 -5.51
CA CYS A 176 -14.83 11.33 -5.25
C CYS A 176 -16.35 11.16 -5.17
N THR A 177 -17.06 12.10 -4.54
CA THR A 177 -18.53 12.09 -4.44
C THR A 177 -19.17 12.28 -5.82
N ASP A 178 -18.73 13.28 -6.58
CA ASP A 178 -19.21 13.55 -7.93
C ASP A 178 -18.96 12.36 -8.87
N LEU A 179 -17.83 11.67 -8.70
CA LEU A 179 -17.49 10.47 -9.46
C LEU A 179 -18.42 9.29 -9.15
N ILE A 180 -18.85 9.10 -7.90
CA ILE A 180 -19.86 8.08 -7.57
C ILE A 180 -21.18 8.41 -8.26
N ASP A 181 -21.64 9.66 -8.17
CA ASP A 181 -22.87 10.11 -8.81
C ASP A 181 -22.80 9.98 -10.34
N PHE A 182 -21.61 10.22 -10.93
CA PHE A 182 -21.32 9.98 -12.34
C PHE A 182 -21.48 8.52 -12.75
N VAL A 183 -20.94 7.58 -11.96
CA VAL A 183 -20.91 6.15 -12.30
C VAL A 183 -22.25 5.45 -12.03
N LYS A 184 -23.04 5.97 -11.07
CA LYS A 184 -24.26 5.33 -10.54
C LYS A 184 -25.28 4.84 -11.58
N PRO A 185 -25.65 5.60 -12.64
CA PRO A 185 -26.60 5.12 -13.63
C PRO A 185 -26.10 3.89 -14.40
N PHE A 186 -24.79 3.85 -14.72
CA PHE A 186 -24.17 2.75 -15.45
C PHE A 186 -24.08 1.48 -14.59
N VAL A 187 -23.84 1.63 -13.29
CA VAL A 187 -23.84 0.51 -12.34
C VAL A 187 -25.26 -0.06 -12.17
N HIS A 188 -26.26 0.82 -12.09
CA HIS A 188 -27.65 0.39 -12.03
C HIS A 188 -28.06 -0.37 -13.30
N GLU A 189 -27.68 0.12 -14.48
CA GLU A 189 -27.88 -0.58 -15.75
C GLU A 189 -27.20 -1.96 -15.76
N ALA A 190 -25.92 -2.04 -15.38
CA ALA A 190 -25.20 -3.32 -15.32
C ALA A 190 -25.87 -4.33 -14.35
N ARG A 191 -26.37 -3.85 -13.21
CA ARG A 191 -27.10 -4.68 -12.24
C ARG A 191 -28.43 -5.18 -12.80
N GLN A 192 -29.18 -4.35 -13.51
CA GLN A 192 -30.44 -4.75 -14.13
C GLN A 192 -30.22 -5.81 -15.22
N ASN A 193 -29.20 -5.63 -16.06
CA ASN A 193 -28.85 -6.59 -17.10
C ASN A 193 -28.53 -7.97 -16.50
N LEU A 194 -27.79 -7.99 -15.39
CA LEU A 194 -27.49 -9.22 -14.65
C LEU A 194 -28.73 -9.97 -14.13
N LEU A 195 -29.69 -9.24 -13.56
CA LEU A 195 -30.93 -9.82 -13.05
C LEU A 195 -31.78 -10.39 -14.19
N ASN A 196 -31.91 -9.65 -15.28
CA ASN A 196 -32.72 -10.04 -16.44
C ASN A 196 -32.11 -11.22 -17.22
N GLY A 197 -30.78 -11.28 -17.35
CA GLY A 197 -30.07 -12.40 -17.99
C GLY A 197 -30.19 -13.72 -17.22
N GLY A 198 -30.32 -13.66 -15.89
CA GLY A 198 -30.55 -14.84 -15.03
C GLY A 198 -31.92 -15.49 -15.19
N GLU A 199 -32.94 -14.72 -15.60
CA GLU A 199 -34.30 -15.22 -15.85
C GLU A 199 -34.45 -15.85 -17.24
N GLN A 200 -33.80 -15.30 -18.27
CA GLN A 200 -33.86 -15.86 -19.63
C GLN A 200 -33.11 -17.18 -19.77
N ASN A 201 -31.99 -17.38 -19.06
CA ASN A 201 -31.18 -18.61 -19.13
C ASN A 201 -31.86 -19.85 -18.54
N LYS A 202 -33.02 -19.72 -17.88
CA LYS A 202 -33.82 -20.88 -17.42
C LYS A 202 -34.86 -21.36 -18.44
N SER A 203 -35.12 -20.64 -19.54
CA SER A 203 -36.24 -20.96 -20.44
C SER A 203 -35.88 -21.34 -21.88
N THR A 204 -34.63 -21.19 -22.35
CA THR A 204 -34.31 -21.50 -23.75
C THR A 204 -32.94 -22.15 -23.93
N ASN A 205 -32.95 -23.36 -24.52
CA ASN A 205 -31.78 -23.94 -25.19
C ASN A 205 -31.33 -22.99 -26.31
N LYS A 206 -30.32 -22.14 -26.07
CA LYS A 206 -29.83 -21.19 -27.08
C LYS A 206 -28.97 -21.90 -28.13
N THR A 207 -29.47 -21.92 -29.36
CA THR A 207 -28.66 -21.99 -30.58
C THR A 207 -27.79 -20.74 -30.69
N ALA A 208 -26.54 -20.92 -31.11
CA ALA A 208 -25.52 -19.89 -31.24
C ALA A 208 -25.92 -18.78 -32.22
N GLY A 209 -25.78 -17.52 -31.78
CA GLY A 209 -25.82 -16.35 -32.65
C GLY A 209 -26.68 -15.18 -32.15
N GLU A 210 -26.40 -14.60 -30.98
CA GLU A 210 -27.03 -13.34 -30.54
C GLU A 210 -25.98 -12.33 -30.04
N GLN A 211 -25.76 -11.26 -30.81
CA GLN A 211 -24.84 -10.12 -30.56
C GLN A 211 -25.20 -9.25 -29.33
N GLY A 212 -26.12 -9.71 -28.46
CA GLY A 212 -26.58 -8.99 -27.27
C GLY A 212 -25.67 -9.19 -26.04
N GLY A 213 -25.10 -10.40 -25.87
CA GLY A 213 -24.29 -10.74 -24.70
C GLY A 213 -22.95 -9.98 -24.64
N ASP A 214 -22.33 -9.74 -25.79
CA ASP A 214 -20.99 -9.12 -25.86
C ASP A 214 -20.96 -7.69 -25.30
N LYS A 215 -22.05 -6.92 -25.44
CA LYS A 215 -22.13 -5.52 -24.98
C LYS A 215 -22.41 -5.40 -23.48
N GLU A 216 -23.19 -6.33 -22.93
CA GLU A 216 -23.49 -6.38 -21.50
C GLU A 216 -22.25 -6.76 -20.70
N ASP A 217 -21.45 -7.68 -21.24
CA ASP A 217 -20.15 -8.04 -20.68
C ASP A 217 -19.11 -6.91 -20.86
N GLU A 218 -19.17 -6.11 -21.93
CA GLU A 218 -18.29 -4.94 -22.12
C GLU A 218 -18.51 -3.89 -21.02
N LEU A 219 -19.76 -3.52 -20.73
CA LEU A 219 -20.07 -2.53 -19.68
C LEU A 219 -19.57 -2.99 -18.29
N ARG A 220 -19.80 -4.26 -17.95
CA ARG A 220 -19.33 -4.86 -16.69
C ARG A 220 -17.81 -4.86 -16.63
N THR A 221 -17.15 -5.16 -17.75
CA THR A 221 -15.70 -5.17 -17.85
C THR A 221 -15.11 -3.78 -17.61
N GLU A 222 -15.70 -2.73 -18.19
CA GLU A 222 -15.21 -1.35 -17.97
C GLU A 222 -15.46 -0.87 -16.53
N LEU A 223 -16.61 -1.21 -15.92
CA LEU A 223 -16.88 -0.92 -14.50
C LEU A 223 -15.95 -1.69 -13.55
N LEU A 224 -15.59 -2.93 -13.91
CA LEU A 224 -14.60 -3.72 -13.17
C LEU A 224 -13.22 -3.06 -13.24
N LYS A 225 -12.75 -2.67 -14.43
CA LYS A 225 -11.48 -1.96 -14.62
C LYS A 225 -11.45 -0.67 -13.79
N PHE A 226 -12.51 0.12 -13.84
CA PHE A 226 -12.67 1.31 -13.02
C PHE A 226 -12.53 1.01 -11.52
N SER A 227 -13.23 -0.02 -11.04
CA SER A 227 -13.21 -0.41 -9.62
C SER A 227 -11.82 -0.88 -9.20
N MET A 228 -11.15 -1.70 -10.03
CA MET A 228 -9.79 -2.20 -9.76
C MET A 228 -8.77 -1.07 -9.78
N LYS A 229 -8.85 -0.15 -10.75
CA LYS A 229 -7.96 1.02 -10.83
C LYS A 229 -8.17 1.92 -9.60
N THR A 230 -9.41 2.15 -9.20
CA THR A 230 -9.76 2.95 -8.00
C THR A 230 -9.24 2.31 -6.70
N LEU A 231 -9.33 0.99 -6.58
CA LEU A 231 -8.78 0.23 -5.46
C LEU A 231 -7.26 0.35 -5.37
N SER A 232 -6.55 0.26 -6.51
CA SER A 232 -5.10 0.47 -6.56
C SER A 232 -4.70 1.93 -6.35
N HIS A 233 -5.52 2.88 -6.80
CA HIS A 233 -5.31 4.31 -6.64
C HIS A 233 -6.63 5.09 -6.82
N PRO A 234 -7.04 5.96 -5.89
CA PRO A 234 -6.28 6.45 -4.74
C PRO A 234 -6.40 5.57 -3.48
N LEU A 235 -7.32 4.58 -3.47
CA LEU A 235 -7.71 3.91 -2.22
C LEU A 235 -6.58 3.15 -1.55
N LEU A 236 -5.59 2.62 -2.27
CA LEU A 236 -4.43 1.96 -1.67
C LEU A 236 -3.52 2.94 -0.92
N GLU A 237 -3.44 4.19 -1.36
CA GLU A 237 -2.54 5.19 -0.79
C GLU A 237 -3.19 6.03 0.32
N LEU A 238 -4.52 6.14 0.28
CA LEU A 238 -5.32 6.82 1.29
C LEU A 238 -5.36 6.05 2.62
N GLN A 239 -5.22 6.76 3.74
CA GLN A 239 -5.53 6.23 5.06
C GLN A 239 -6.96 6.60 5.44
N LEU A 240 -7.86 5.62 5.45
CA LEU A 240 -9.25 5.87 5.85
C LEU A 240 -9.35 6.10 7.35
N ARG A 241 -10.22 7.03 7.74
CA ARG A 241 -10.51 7.33 9.14
C ARG A 241 -11.52 6.36 9.72
N ASP A 242 -11.32 6.03 10.99
CA ASP A 242 -12.28 5.24 11.74
C ASP A 242 -13.49 6.09 12.11
N PRO A 243 -14.70 5.50 12.20
CA PRO A 243 -15.93 6.27 12.45
C PRO A 243 -15.89 7.02 13.79
N ASP A 244 -15.13 6.49 14.75
CA ASP A 244 -14.89 7.13 16.06
C ASP A 244 -14.08 8.43 15.94
N THR A 245 -13.24 8.55 14.90
CA THR A 245 -12.38 9.72 14.66
C THR A 245 -13.04 10.76 13.76
N LEU A 246 -13.77 10.29 12.74
CA LEU A 246 -14.51 11.11 11.79
C LEU A 246 -15.81 10.38 11.43
N ALA A 247 -16.93 10.84 11.98
CA ALA A 247 -18.23 10.18 11.83
C ALA A 247 -18.74 10.17 10.38
N VAL A 248 -18.45 11.22 9.61
CA VAL A 248 -18.83 11.35 8.20
C VAL A 248 -17.55 11.53 7.39
N SER A 249 -17.08 10.46 6.76
CA SER A 249 -15.90 10.47 5.89
C SER A 249 -16.33 10.24 4.43
N PRO A 250 -16.21 11.25 3.54
CA PRO A 250 -16.50 11.10 2.12
C PRO A 250 -15.63 10.02 1.47
N LEU A 251 -14.37 9.87 1.89
CA LEU A 251 -13.45 8.86 1.34
C LEU A 251 -13.84 7.43 1.77
N ARG A 252 -14.38 7.27 2.99
CA ARG A 252 -14.95 5.99 3.43
C ARG A 252 -16.22 5.64 2.66
N ASN A 253 -17.08 6.62 2.40
CA ASN A 253 -18.26 6.45 1.55
C ASN A 253 -17.85 6.07 0.12
N PHE A 254 -16.84 6.74 -0.44
CA PHE A 254 -16.26 6.43 -1.73
C PHE A 254 -15.78 4.98 -1.80
N ALA A 255 -14.97 4.53 -0.83
CA ALA A 255 -14.52 3.14 -0.74
C ALA A 255 -15.70 2.15 -0.67
N THR A 256 -16.73 2.47 0.13
CA THR A 256 -17.93 1.64 0.27
C THR A 256 -18.69 1.50 -1.04
N GLU A 257 -18.86 2.60 -1.79
CA GLU A 257 -19.56 2.60 -3.07
C GLU A 257 -18.78 1.87 -4.17
N ILE A 258 -17.44 1.86 -4.13
CA ILE A 258 -16.63 0.99 -5.00
C ILE A 258 -16.88 -0.50 -4.70
N LEU A 259 -16.97 -0.88 -3.42
CA LEU A 259 -17.32 -2.27 -3.06
C LEU A 259 -18.75 -2.64 -3.48
N ASN A 260 -19.69 -1.71 -3.33
CA ASN A 260 -21.07 -1.89 -3.80
C ASN A 260 -21.13 -2.03 -5.32
N THR A 261 -20.31 -1.28 -6.04
CA THR A 261 -20.19 -1.37 -7.50
C THR A 261 -19.70 -2.75 -7.93
N LEU A 262 -18.64 -3.28 -7.33
CA LEU A 262 -18.15 -4.65 -7.59
C LEU A 262 -19.24 -5.70 -7.39
N ARG A 263 -20.01 -5.60 -6.29
CA ARG A 263 -21.15 -6.49 -6.04
C ARG A 263 -22.25 -6.33 -7.08
N ALA A 264 -22.57 -5.11 -7.46
CA ALA A 264 -23.63 -4.79 -8.40
C ALA A 264 -23.33 -5.33 -9.81
N ILE A 265 -22.05 -5.37 -10.21
CA ILE A 265 -21.60 -6.00 -11.46
C ILE A 265 -21.37 -7.52 -11.36
N GLY A 266 -21.73 -8.13 -10.21
CA GLY A 266 -21.73 -9.58 -10.01
C GLY A 266 -20.43 -10.19 -9.51
N GLU A 267 -19.45 -9.38 -9.09
CA GLU A 267 -18.22 -9.89 -8.47
C GLU A 267 -18.45 -10.28 -7.01
N SER A 268 -17.84 -11.39 -6.61
CA SER A 268 -17.88 -11.90 -5.23
C SER A 268 -16.67 -11.39 -4.45
N LEU A 269 -16.88 -10.46 -3.51
CA LEU A 269 -15.80 -9.91 -2.68
C LEU A 269 -15.00 -11.00 -1.93
N PRO A 270 -15.63 -12.03 -1.31
CA PRO A 270 -14.88 -13.12 -0.69
C PRO A 270 -14.02 -13.89 -1.71
N SER A 271 -14.54 -14.11 -2.92
CA SER A 271 -13.78 -14.82 -3.95
C SER A 271 -12.60 -14.00 -4.47
N LEU A 272 -12.73 -12.68 -4.56
CA LEU A 272 -11.63 -11.77 -4.93
C LEU A 272 -10.55 -11.71 -3.86
N VAL A 273 -10.92 -11.53 -2.59
CA VAL A 273 -9.91 -11.45 -1.51
C VAL A 273 -9.18 -12.78 -1.33
N PHE A 274 -9.88 -13.91 -1.44
CA PHE A 274 -9.29 -15.24 -1.26
C PHE A 274 -8.67 -15.84 -2.53
N GLN A 275 -8.66 -15.08 -3.63
CA GLN A 275 -8.07 -15.49 -4.91
C GLN A 275 -6.63 -16.04 -4.79
N PRO A 276 -5.71 -15.49 -3.96
CA PRO A 276 -4.36 -16.04 -3.87
C PRO A 276 -4.29 -17.52 -3.42
N VAL A 277 -5.30 -17.98 -2.66
CA VAL A 277 -5.38 -19.36 -2.15
C VAL A 277 -6.32 -20.21 -3.00
N LEU A 278 -7.39 -19.60 -3.52
CA LEU A 278 -8.29 -20.22 -4.47
C LEU A 278 -7.61 -20.23 -5.84
N LYS A 279 -6.76 -21.22 -6.10
CA LYS A 279 -6.18 -21.50 -7.42
C LYS A 279 -7.29 -21.54 -8.48
N ARG A 280 -7.65 -20.39 -9.05
CA ARG A 280 -8.54 -20.34 -10.19
C ARG A 280 -7.75 -20.92 -11.36
N LYS A 281 -8.40 -21.81 -12.11
CA LYS A 281 -7.84 -22.28 -13.38
C LYS A 281 -7.58 -21.04 -14.22
N GLN A 282 -6.39 -20.92 -14.80
CA GLN A 282 -6.13 -19.95 -15.87
C GLN A 282 -7.31 -20.02 -16.83
N VAL A 283 -8.07 -18.93 -16.90
CA VAL A 283 -9.14 -18.82 -17.89
C VAL A 283 -8.42 -18.60 -19.22
N GLU A 284 -8.54 -19.54 -20.16
CA GLU A 284 -8.10 -19.32 -21.54
C GLU A 284 -8.87 -18.11 -22.11
N GLY A 285 -8.17 -16.99 -22.24
CA GLY A 285 -8.74 -15.72 -22.70
C GLY A 285 -7.68 -14.62 -22.76
N PHE A 286 -7.94 -13.60 -23.60
CA PHE A 286 -6.99 -12.56 -24.03
C PHE A 286 -6.52 -11.58 -22.93
N LEU A 287 -7.00 -11.72 -21.69
CA LEU A 287 -6.55 -10.95 -20.53
C LEU A 287 -6.00 -11.93 -19.50
N GLU A 288 -4.69 -11.87 -19.25
CA GLU A 288 -4.09 -12.58 -18.12
C GLU A 288 -4.87 -12.22 -16.83
N GLU A 289 -5.13 -13.21 -15.97
CA GLU A 289 -5.91 -13.00 -14.75
C GLU A 289 -5.33 -11.87 -13.86
N GLU A 290 -4.02 -11.66 -13.92
CA GLU A 290 -3.30 -10.56 -13.25
C GLU A 290 -3.66 -9.17 -13.80
N VAL A 291 -4.02 -9.06 -15.08
CA VAL A 291 -4.49 -7.80 -15.71
C VAL A 291 -5.92 -7.50 -15.28
N ARG A 292 -6.76 -8.54 -15.15
CA ARG A 292 -8.15 -8.38 -14.71
C ARG A 292 -8.26 -8.09 -13.21
N TYR A 293 -7.39 -8.69 -12.40
CA TYR A 293 -7.36 -8.54 -10.95
C TYR A 293 -5.94 -8.21 -10.47
N PRO A 294 -5.53 -6.94 -10.55
CA PRO A 294 -4.21 -6.51 -10.09
C PRO A 294 -4.01 -6.80 -8.60
N LYS A 295 -2.82 -7.29 -8.23
CA LYS A 295 -2.52 -7.71 -6.85
C LYS A 295 -2.64 -6.54 -5.87
N GLU A 296 -2.26 -5.34 -6.30
CA GLU A 296 -2.41 -4.09 -5.54
C GLU A 296 -3.88 -3.78 -5.21
N SER A 297 -4.77 -3.93 -6.19
CA SER A 297 -6.21 -3.72 -6.02
C SER A 297 -6.80 -4.73 -5.05
N LEU A 298 -6.39 -6.00 -5.14
CA LEU A 298 -6.84 -7.06 -4.23
C LEU A 298 -6.31 -6.86 -2.80
N ALA A 299 -5.07 -6.41 -2.64
CA ALA A 299 -4.52 -6.10 -1.33
C ALA A 299 -5.23 -4.89 -0.69
N SER A 300 -5.55 -3.87 -1.48
CA SER A 300 -6.39 -2.74 -1.06
C SER A 300 -7.78 -3.20 -0.62
N LEU A 301 -8.44 -4.04 -1.43
CA LEU A 301 -9.72 -4.66 -1.08
C LEU A 301 -9.65 -5.45 0.23
N ALA A 302 -8.62 -6.28 0.41
CA ALA A 302 -8.42 -7.05 1.62
C ALA A 302 -8.26 -6.13 2.85
N HIS A 303 -7.51 -5.04 2.73
CA HIS A 303 -7.38 -4.04 3.80
C HIS A 303 -8.74 -3.38 4.13
N LEU A 304 -9.49 -2.92 3.14
CA LEU A 304 -10.82 -2.31 3.35
C LEU A 304 -11.80 -3.25 4.06
N VAL A 305 -11.80 -4.53 3.71
CA VAL A 305 -12.68 -5.54 4.31
C VAL A 305 -12.21 -5.95 5.71
N PHE A 306 -10.94 -6.30 5.89
CA PHE A 306 -10.48 -6.95 7.12
C PHE A 306 -10.05 -5.96 8.21
N VAL A 307 -9.64 -4.75 7.82
CA VAL A 307 -9.23 -3.67 8.75
C VAL A 307 -10.36 -2.70 9.02
N HIS A 308 -11.02 -2.19 7.97
CA HIS A 308 -12.10 -1.21 8.11
C HIS A 308 -13.51 -1.81 8.16
N HIS A 309 -13.63 -3.13 8.00
CA HIS A 309 -14.90 -3.86 8.06
C HIS A 309 -15.94 -3.39 7.04
N LEU A 310 -15.49 -2.83 5.91
CA LEU A 310 -16.39 -2.47 4.82
C LEU A 310 -16.91 -3.75 4.16
N ALA A 311 -18.23 -3.83 3.94
CA ALA A 311 -18.91 -5.01 3.39
C ALA A 311 -18.70 -6.32 4.19
N ALA A 312 -18.47 -6.24 5.51
CA ALA A 312 -18.30 -7.42 6.36
C ALA A 312 -19.52 -8.36 6.35
N ASP A 313 -20.73 -7.82 6.12
CA ASP A 313 -21.99 -8.56 5.96
C ASP A 313 -21.98 -9.54 4.77
N THR A 314 -21.10 -9.33 3.80
CA THR A 314 -20.98 -10.17 2.60
C THR A 314 -20.13 -11.41 2.78
N PHE A 315 -19.37 -11.48 3.87
CA PHE A 315 -18.44 -12.57 4.12
C PHE A 315 -19.12 -13.69 4.92
N PRO A 316 -19.16 -14.92 4.40
CA PRO A 316 -19.63 -16.08 5.15
C PRO A 316 -18.96 -16.21 6.53
N SER A 317 -19.75 -16.33 7.59
CA SER A 317 -19.25 -16.51 8.97
C SER A 317 -18.62 -17.89 9.22
N VAL A 318 -18.58 -18.76 8.22
CA VAL A 318 -18.02 -20.12 8.31
C VAL A 318 -16.50 -20.18 8.11
N PHE A 319 -15.86 -19.08 7.71
CA PHE A 319 -14.41 -19.06 7.52
C PHE A 319 -13.68 -19.03 8.87
N SER A 320 -12.75 -19.96 9.07
CA SER A 320 -11.89 -19.95 10.24
C SER A 320 -10.89 -18.79 10.18
N SER A 321 -10.54 -18.22 11.35
CA SER A 321 -9.52 -17.15 11.43
C SER A 321 -8.19 -17.55 10.79
N VAL A 322 -7.80 -18.83 10.91
CA VAL A 322 -6.57 -19.37 10.30
C VAL A 322 -6.66 -19.36 8.78
N PHE A 323 -7.81 -19.74 8.20
CA PHE A 323 -8.02 -19.67 6.76
C PHE A 323 -7.94 -18.22 6.26
N CYS A 324 -8.61 -17.28 6.94
CA CYS A 324 -8.53 -15.87 6.59
C CYS A 324 -7.10 -15.32 6.67
N LEU A 325 -6.35 -15.67 7.73
CA LEU A 325 -4.93 -15.29 7.83
C LEU A 325 -4.15 -15.81 6.62
N ARG A 326 -4.26 -17.11 6.31
CA ARG A 326 -3.56 -17.72 5.17
C ARG A 326 -3.84 -16.99 3.86
N CYS A 327 -5.10 -16.59 3.62
CA CYS A 327 -5.44 -15.82 2.43
C CYS A 327 -4.81 -14.41 2.43
N ASN A 328 -4.79 -13.75 3.59
CA ASN A 328 -4.24 -12.40 3.71
C ASN A 328 -2.71 -12.37 3.65
N MET A 329 -2.01 -13.47 3.91
CA MET A 329 -0.53 -13.48 3.93
C MET A 329 0.11 -13.07 2.60
N GLU A 330 -0.51 -13.36 1.45
CA GLU A 330 0.01 -12.90 0.14
C GLU A 330 -0.18 -11.39 -0.06
N HIS A 331 -1.30 -10.84 0.41
CA HIS A 331 -1.57 -9.39 0.39
C HIS A 331 -0.63 -8.65 1.34
N VAL A 332 -0.42 -9.19 2.55
CA VAL A 332 0.55 -8.68 3.53
C VAL A 332 1.96 -8.72 2.95
N PHE A 333 2.34 -9.82 2.30
CA PHE A 333 3.64 -9.93 1.63
C PHE A 333 3.83 -8.83 0.59
N LEU A 334 2.84 -8.63 -0.30
CA LEU A 334 2.87 -7.57 -1.31
C LEU A 334 3.07 -6.20 -0.65
N LEU A 335 2.25 -5.85 0.33
CA LEU A 335 2.28 -4.54 0.99
C LEU A 335 3.59 -4.28 1.74
N LEU A 336 4.10 -5.26 2.49
CA LEU A 336 5.34 -5.12 3.26
C LEU A 336 6.62 -5.25 2.40
N SER A 337 6.51 -5.70 1.15
CA SER A 337 7.64 -5.70 0.21
C SER A 337 7.96 -4.32 -0.37
N ARG A 338 7.03 -3.37 -0.18
CA ARG A 338 7.10 -2.00 -0.71
C ARG A 338 7.85 -1.07 0.25
N THR A 339 8.22 0.11 -0.24
CA THR A 339 8.95 1.13 0.54
C THR A 339 8.08 2.33 0.92
N GLU A 340 6.93 2.50 0.26
CA GLU A 340 6.02 3.62 0.54
C GLU A 340 5.35 3.45 1.90
N GLU A 341 5.28 4.56 2.66
CA GLU A 341 4.76 4.59 4.03
C GLU A 341 3.33 4.06 4.14
N SER A 342 2.44 4.54 3.26
CA SER A 342 1.03 4.13 3.22
C SER A 342 0.87 2.62 3.01
N ARG A 343 1.68 2.03 2.13
CA ARG A 343 1.63 0.59 1.83
C ARG A 343 2.16 -0.25 3.00
N ILE A 344 3.28 0.16 3.61
CA ILE A 344 3.81 -0.51 4.79
C ILE A 344 2.80 -0.45 5.94
N GLN A 345 2.22 0.72 6.20
CA GLN A 345 1.21 0.91 7.24
C GLN A 345 0.02 -0.04 7.05
N LYS A 346 -0.54 -0.12 5.84
CA LYS A 346 -1.65 -1.04 5.52
C LYS A 346 -1.26 -2.50 5.64
N GLY A 347 -0.04 -2.86 5.24
CA GLY A 347 0.49 -4.21 5.41
C GLY A 347 0.56 -4.62 6.88
N LEU A 348 1.04 -3.72 7.74
CA LEU A 348 1.09 -3.93 9.20
C LEU A 348 -0.32 -4.03 9.80
N GLU A 349 -1.24 -3.14 9.41
CA GLU A 349 -2.64 -3.15 9.86
C GLU A 349 -3.35 -4.44 9.49
N LEU A 350 -3.23 -4.86 8.23
CA LEU A 350 -3.87 -6.08 7.73
C LEU A 350 -3.31 -7.30 8.45
N TYR A 351 -1.99 -7.35 8.68
CA TYR A 351 -1.38 -8.48 9.37
C TYR A 351 -1.81 -8.52 10.84
N GLU A 352 -1.73 -7.39 11.54
CA GLU A 352 -2.15 -7.25 12.94
C GLU A 352 -3.62 -7.65 13.13
N LYS A 353 -4.54 -7.10 12.34
CA LYS A 353 -5.98 -7.41 12.44
C LYS A 353 -6.30 -8.86 12.06
N SER A 354 -5.49 -9.48 11.20
CA SER A 354 -5.62 -10.91 10.90
C SER A 354 -5.15 -11.78 12.08
N LEU A 355 -4.09 -11.37 12.78
CA LEU A 355 -3.52 -12.10 13.92
C LEU A 355 -4.36 -11.96 15.20
N VAL A 356 -4.92 -10.79 15.50
CA VAL A 356 -5.71 -10.55 16.73
C VAL A 356 -6.93 -11.48 16.85
N ARG A 357 -7.45 -11.98 15.73
CA ARG A 357 -8.59 -12.92 15.70
C ARG A 357 -8.22 -14.38 16.02
N LEU A 358 -6.95 -14.66 16.29
CA LEU A 358 -6.43 -15.98 16.60
C LEU A 358 -6.16 -16.13 18.10
N GLU A 359 -6.32 -17.35 18.60
CA GLU A 359 -5.87 -17.72 19.95
C GLU A 359 -4.35 -17.90 19.96
N ASP A 360 -3.72 -17.66 21.11
CA ASP A 360 -2.28 -17.87 21.25
C ASP A 360 -1.97 -19.37 21.17
N GLY A 361 -0.88 -19.72 20.47
CA GLY A 361 -0.53 -21.12 20.25
C GLY A 361 -1.42 -21.90 19.27
N SER A 362 -2.29 -21.22 18.52
CA SER A 362 -3.24 -21.90 17.61
C SER A 362 -2.70 -22.16 16.20
N LEU A 363 -1.57 -21.55 15.79
CA LEU A 363 -1.03 -21.69 14.45
C LEU A 363 -0.04 -22.88 14.36
N PRO A 364 -0.37 -23.94 13.59
CA PRO A 364 0.45 -25.13 13.51
C PRO A 364 1.69 -24.97 12.64
N SER A 365 2.68 -25.83 12.90
CA SER A 365 3.97 -25.91 12.18
C SER A 365 3.82 -26.01 10.65
N ASP A 366 2.84 -26.78 10.16
CA ASP A 366 2.59 -26.99 8.72
C ASP A 366 2.36 -25.69 7.93
N LEU A 367 1.89 -24.61 8.58
CA LEU A 367 1.73 -23.32 7.91
C LEU A 367 3.06 -22.70 7.49
N LEU A 368 4.17 -23.03 8.16
CA LEU A 368 5.51 -22.56 7.81
C LEU A 368 6.01 -23.15 6.49
N GLU A 369 5.38 -24.20 5.95
CA GLU A 369 5.66 -24.70 4.60
C GLU A 369 5.16 -23.73 3.51
N ILE A 370 4.20 -22.86 3.86
CA ILE A 370 3.70 -21.84 2.95
C ILE A 370 4.70 -20.68 2.92
N LYS A 371 5.25 -20.40 1.73
CA LYS A 371 6.30 -19.40 1.53
C LYS A 371 6.02 -18.05 2.21
N SER A 372 4.79 -17.54 2.13
CA SER A 372 4.44 -16.24 2.71
C SER A 372 4.55 -16.20 4.23
N PHE A 373 4.39 -17.32 4.94
CA PHE A 373 4.64 -17.39 6.39
C PHE A 373 6.11 -17.27 6.77
N LEU A 374 7.03 -17.43 5.82
CA LEU A 374 8.47 -17.21 6.02
C LEU A 374 8.93 -15.87 5.44
N THR A 375 8.43 -15.47 4.25
CA THR A 375 8.86 -14.23 3.59
C THR A 375 8.23 -12.97 4.20
N VAL A 376 7.02 -13.03 4.75
CA VAL A 376 6.42 -11.88 5.47
C VAL A 376 7.27 -11.48 6.68
N PRO A 377 7.67 -12.40 7.57
CA PRO A 377 8.62 -12.10 8.64
C PRO A 377 9.94 -11.50 8.14
N GLN A 378 10.49 -11.93 7.00
CA GLN A 378 11.68 -11.30 6.42
C GLN A 378 11.43 -9.86 5.97
N ASN A 379 10.27 -9.58 5.37
CA ASN A 379 9.89 -8.21 5.03
C ASN A 379 9.66 -7.37 6.29
N LEU A 380 9.09 -7.94 7.35
CA LEU A 380 9.00 -7.28 8.66
C LEU A 380 10.39 -6.92 9.21
N VAL A 381 11.39 -7.78 9.07
CA VAL A 381 12.78 -7.45 9.46
C VAL A 381 13.26 -6.19 8.73
N LYS A 382 13.02 -6.08 7.42
CA LYS A 382 13.37 -4.88 6.65
C LYS A 382 12.59 -3.66 7.16
N VAL A 383 11.30 -3.79 7.44
CA VAL A 383 10.49 -2.70 8.00
C VAL A 383 11.06 -2.25 9.34
N MET A 384 11.28 -3.17 10.28
CA MET A 384 11.78 -2.87 11.63
C MET A 384 13.18 -2.24 11.66
N THR A 385 14.01 -2.45 10.64
CA THR A 385 15.42 -2.04 10.63
C THR A 385 15.71 -0.89 9.66
N MET A 386 14.97 -0.79 8.55
CA MET A 386 15.27 0.13 7.44
C MET A 386 14.16 1.15 7.16
N CYS A 387 12.93 0.97 7.66
CA CYS A 387 11.86 1.94 7.43
C CYS A 387 12.21 3.28 8.10
N PRO A 388 12.11 4.45 7.43
CA PRO A 388 12.49 5.74 8.01
C PRO A 388 11.58 6.14 9.19
N GLN A 389 10.30 5.76 9.16
CA GLN A 389 9.33 6.10 10.20
C GLN A 389 9.51 5.23 11.44
N HIS A 390 9.85 5.87 12.56
CA HIS A 390 10.07 5.18 13.84
C HIS A 390 8.82 4.43 14.34
N ASP A 391 7.64 5.01 14.15
CA ASP A 391 6.38 4.42 14.60
C ASP A 391 6.06 3.13 13.83
N LEU A 392 6.34 3.10 12.52
CA LEU A 392 6.19 1.88 11.72
C LEU A 392 7.21 0.80 12.11
N ARG A 393 8.47 1.18 12.41
CA ARG A 393 9.46 0.22 12.94
C ARG A 393 8.98 -0.42 14.24
N THR A 394 8.51 0.42 15.17
CA THR A 394 8.01 -0.01 16.49
C THR A 394 6.77 -0.90 16.35
N ARG A 395 5.84 -0.55 15.46
CA ARG A 395 4.66 -1.36 15.15
C ARG A 395 5.05 -2.70 14.51
N GLY A 396 6.02 -2.70 13.59
CA GLY A 396 6.55 -3.93 12.98
C GLY A 396 7.06 -4.92 14.02
N LEU A 397 7.77 -4.45 15.05
CA LEU A 397 8.24 -5.30 16.15
C LEU A 397 7.08 -5.89 16.96
N LYS A 398 6.05 -5.09 17.26
CA LYS A 398 4.84 -5.56 17.95
C LYS A 398 4.11 -6.63 17.14
N VAL A 399 3.97 -6.44 15.83
CA VAL A 399 3.32 -7.41 14.93
C VAL A 399 4.14 -8.70 14.81
N LEU A 400 5.47 -8.61 14.78
CA LEU A 400 6.34 -9.79 14.82
C LEU A 400 6.15 -10.58 16.13
N GLN A 401 6.11 -9.89 17.28
CA GLN A 401 5.85 -10.57 18.55
C GLN A 401 4.46 -11.22 18.55
N LEU A 402 3.45 -10.51 18.09
CA LEU A 402 2.10 -11.03 17.98
C LEU A 402 2.06 -12.29 17.10
N SER A 403 2.80 -12.33 15.98
CA SER A 403 2.88 -13.53 15.14
C SER A 403 3.54 -14.70 15.87
N ILE A 404 4.63 -14.43 16.62
CA ILE A 404 5.32 -15.42 17.44
C ILE A 404 4.35 -15.99 18.48
N ASP A 405 3.56 -15.17 19.15
CA ASP A 405 2.63 -15.60 20.19
C ASP A 405 1.55 -16.55 19.65
N LYS A 406 1.09 -16.33 18.41
CA LYS A 406 0.09 -17.19 17.74
C LYS A 406 0.63 -18.56 17.31
N PHE A 407 1.93 -18.72 17.10
CA PHE A 407 2.52 -20.02 16.76
C PHE A 407 2.43 -21.02 17.92
N ASP A 408 2.10 -22.27 17.60
CA ASP A 408 2.24 -23.38 18.54
C ASP A 408 3.72 -23.63 18.88
N THR A 409 3.98 -24.55 19.81
CA THR A 409 5.33 -24.80 20.33
C THR A 409 6.30 -25.27 19.23
N GLU A 410 5.85 -26.14 18.33
CA GLU A 410 6.67 -26.64 17.23
C GLU A 410 6.97 -25.54 16.21
N ALA A 411 5.94 -24.82 15.80
CA ALA A 411 6.03 -23.70 14.88
C ALA A 411 6.98 -22.63 15.42
N LYS A 412 6.91 -22.29 16.71
CA LYS A 412 7.86 -21.37 17.35
C LYS A 412 9.30 -21.86 17.20
N TYR A 413 9.56 -23.14 17.51
CA TYR A 413 10.90 -23.72 17.41
C TYR A 413 11.45 -23.65 15.97
N ASN A 414 10.66 -24.05 14.98
CA ASN A 414 11.02 -23.99 13.57
C ASN A 414 11.20 -22.56 13.07
N PHE A 415 10.30 -21.66 13.48
CA PHE A 415 10.36 -20.24 13.16
C PHE A 415 11.64 -19.58 13.72
N PHE A 416 12.01 -19.85 14.96
CA PHE A 416 13.24 -19.31 15.55
C PHE A 416 14.49 -19.82 14.84
N GLN A 417 14.55 -21.11 14.49
CA GLN A 417 15.64 -21.64 13.69
C GLN A 417 15.79 -20.94 12.34
N TYR A 418 14.65 -20.64 11.69
CA TYR A 418 14.62 -19.89 10.44
C TYR A 418 15.11 -18.45 10.61
N MET A 419 14.57 -17.73 11.58
CA MET A 419 14.91 -16.32 11.82
C MET A 419 16.39 -16.12 12.18
N LEU A 420 16.96 -17.01 13.00
CA LEU A 420 18.40 -17.00 13.32
C LEU A 420 19.30 -17.29 12.11
N LYS A 421 18.76 -17.94 11.07
CA LYS A 421 19.49 -18.25 9.85
C LYS A 421 19.41 -17.12 8.81
N THR A 422 18.29 -16.39 8.75
CA THR A 422 18.01 -15.49 7.62
C THR A 422 17.93 -14.01 7.96
N SER A 423 17.80 -13.62 9.23
CA SER A 423 17.59 -12.20 9.57
C SER A 423 18.86 -11.35 9.40
N HIS A 424 20.04 -11.90 9.67
CA HIS A 424 21.35 -11.25 9.51
C HIS A 424 21.43 -9.85 10.18
N HIS A 425 20.69 -9.66 11.27
CA HIS A 425 20.66 -8.41 12.02
C HIS A 425 20.73 -8.70 13.51
N SER A 426 21.84 -8.29 14.15
CA SER A 426 22.16 -8.58 15.54
C SER A 426 21.00 -8.30 16.52
N GLY A 427 20.36 -7.13 16.42
CA GLY A 427 19.22 -6.79 17.28
C GLY A 427 17.98 -7.67 17.09
N VAL A 428 17.72 -8.16 15.87
CA VAL A 428 16.58 -9.06 15.61
C VAL A 428 16.90 -10.47 16.09
N GLU A 429 18.13 -10.93 15.86
CA GLU A 429 18.60 -12.22 16.35
C GLU A 429 18.60 -12.24 17.89
N GLY A 430 19.07 -11.18 18.54
CA GLY A 430 18.95 -10.98 19.98
C GLY A 430 17.50 -11.04 20.47
N TYR A 431 16.57 -10.39 19.75
CA TYR A 431 15.14 -10.46 20.06
C TYR A 431 14.55 -11.88 19.93
N VAL A 432 14.99 -12.64 18.94
CA VAL A 432 14.61 -14.06 18.76
C VAL A 432 15.18 -14.90 19.91
N ILE A 433 16.45 -14.70 20.30
CA ILE A 433 17.08 -15.39 21.43
C ILE A 433 16.34 -15.11 22.73
N LYS A 434 15.92 -13.86 22.95
CA LYS A 434 15.09 -13.49 24.10
C LYS A 434 13.77 -14.28 24.11
N ASN A 435 13.12 -14.45 22.95
CA ASN A 435 11.91 -15.26 22.84
C ASN A 435 12.17 -16.76 23.07
N ILE A 436 13.30 -17.30 22.60
CA ILE A 436 13.73 -18.67 22.90
C ILE A 436 13.83 -18.88 24.42
N LYS A 437 14.47 -17.94 25.13
CA LYS A 437 14.56 -17.97 26.61
C LYS A 437 13.18 -18.02 27.27
N ILE A 438 12.23 -17.23 26.77
CA ILE A 438 10.84 -17.22 27.28
C ILE A 438 10.16 -18.58 27.06
N GLN A 439 10.33 -19.21 25.89
CA GLN A 439 9.75 -20.53 25.64
C GLN A 439 10.37 -21.62 26.51
N ILE A 440 11.68 -21.55 26.77
CA ILE A 440 12.35 -22.48 27.71
C ILE A 440 11.84 -22.27 29.14
N ASP A 441 11.70 -21.02 29.61
CA ASP A 441 11.12 -20.76 30.94
C ASP A 441 9.70 -21.32 31.06
N ASN A 442 8.87 -21.09 30.03
CA ASN A 442 7.51 -21.62 30.00
C ASN A 442 7.48 -23.16 30.03
N ALA A 443 8.38 -23.82 29.31
CA ALA A 443 8.47 -25.29 29.31
C ALA A 443 8.80 -25.83 30.70
N LEU A 444 9.79 -25.23 31.37
CA LEU A 444 10.27 -25.61 32.70
C LEU A 444 9.29 -25.29 33.84
N GLN A 445 8.13 -24.70 33.54
CA GLN A 445 7.06 -24.51 34.53
C GLN A 445 6.29 -25.83 34.74
N PRO A 446 5.81 -26.10 35.98
CA PRO A 446 5.08 -27.33 36.28
C PRO A 446 3.86 -27.52 35.35
N GLY A 447 3.79 -28.69 34.70
CA GLY A 447 2.68 -29.05 33.81
C GLY A 447 2.70 -28.43 32.42
N LYS A 448 3.79 -27.72 32.03
CA LYS A 448 3.95 -27.09 30.71
C LYS A 448 5.12 -27.63 29.88
N SER A 449 5.72 -28.73 30.34
CA SER A 449 6.80 -29.42 29.65
C SER A 449 6.41 -29.75 28.20
N ASN A 450 7.37 -29.60 27.30
CA ASN A 450 7.19 -29.91 25.89
C ASN A 450 8.51 -30.39 25.29
N ALA A 451 8.40 -31.19 24.23
CA ALA A 451 9.57 -31.82 23.62
C ALA A 451 10.49 -30.87 22.85
N TRP A 452 10.09 -29.62 22.58
CA TRP A 452 10.80 -28.72 21.67
C TRP A 452 11.77 -27.75 22.37
N PHE A 453 11.40 -27.28 23.57
CA PHE A 453 12.20 -26.35 24.37
C PHE A 453 12.78 -26.99 25.64
N GLU A 454 12.82 -28.32 25.68
CA GLU A 454 13.48 -29.14 26.70
C GLU A 454 14.20 -30.31 26.06
N GLY A 455 15.11 -30.93 26.82
CA GLY A 455 15.78 -32.16 26.41
C GLY A 455 16.56 -32.07 25.09
N PRO A 456 16.69 -33.18 24.35
CA PRO A 456 17.59 -33.26 23.20
C PRO A 456 17.23 -32.35 22.02
N GLN A 457 15.94 -32.03 21.81
CA GLN A 457 15.51 -31.18 20.70
C GLN A 457 15.87 -29.71 20.91
N LEU A 458 16.04 -29.26 22.16
CA LEU A 458 16.49 -27.90 22.43
C LEU A 458 17.96 -27.69 21.99
N LEU A 459 18.80 -28.72 22.06
CA LEU A 459 20.25 -28.60 21.87
C LEU A 459 20.66 -28.08 20.47
N PRO A 460 20.08 -28.56 19.35
CA PRO A 460 20.34 -27.98 18.03
C PRO A 460 20.04 -26.48 17.93
N LEU A 461 18.97 -26.01 18.59
CA LEU A 461 18.64 -24.59 18.64
C LEU A 461 19.66 -23.81 19.47
N LEU A 462 20.06 -24.32 20.64
CA LEU A 462 21.09 -23.69 21.46
C LEU A 462 22.44 -23.58 20.74
N ARG A 463 22.84 -24.60 19.97
CA ARG A 463 24.07 -24.55 19.16
C ARG A 463 24.05 -23.46 18.09
N LYS A 464 22.87 -23.05 17.60
CA LYS A 464 22.73 -21.91 16.68
C LYS A 464 22.81 -20.55 17.39
N VAL A 465 22.44 -20.51 18.66
CA VAL A 465 22.46 -19.30 19.50
C VAL A 465 23.85 -19.06 20.10
N LEU A 466 24.46 -20.11 20.64
CA LEU A 466 25.74 -20.10 21.35
C LEU A 466 26.89 -20.37 20.38
N ILE A 467 27.02 -19.50 19.38
CA ILE A 467 28.09 -19.53 18.38
C ILE A 467 28.48 -18.12 17.98
N LEU A 468 29.76 -17.91 17.72
CA LEU A 468 30.29 -16.68 17.14
C LEU A 468 30.42 -16.84 15.61
N PRO A 469 29.83 -15.95 14.80
CA PRO A 469 29.86 -16.04 13.33
C PRO A 469 31.26 -16.25 12.76
N ASP A 470 32.23 -15.49 13.25
CA ASP A 470 33.64 -15.50 12.79
C ASP A 470 34.58 -15.95 13.91
N GLY A 471 34.08 -16.74 14.86
CA GLY A 471 34.86 -17.16 16.02
C GLY A 471 35.42 -15.96 16.80
N PRO A 472 36.69 -16.00 17.25
CA PRO A 472 37.33 -14.89 17.98
C PRO A 472 37.42 -13.57 17.21
N GLU A 473 37.32 -13.58 15.87
CA GLU A 473 37.44 -12.39 15.02
C GLU A 473 36.10 -11.66 14.80
N THR A 474 35.02 -12.17 15.38
CA THR A 474 33.68 -11.56 15.30
C THR A 474 33.73 -10.10 15.79
N ASP A 475 33.14 -9.18 15.02
CA ASP A 475 32.95 -7.79 15.46
C ASP A 475 31.92 -7.74 16.61
N LEU A 476 32.43 -7.71 17.84
CA LEU A 476 31.62 -7.74 19.05
C LEU A 476 30.76 -6.48 19.24
N LEU A 477 31.09 -5.35 18.60
CA LEU A 477 30.25 -4.15 18.66
C LEU A 477 29.06 -4.29 17.71
N GLN A 478 29.29 -4.81 16.50
CA GLN A 478 28.22 -5.08 15.55
C GLN A 478 27.27 -6.18 16.05
N TYR A 479 27.81 -7.23 16.67
CA TYR A 479 27.05 -8.38 17.17
C TYR A 479 26.65 -8.27 18.65
N LEU A 480 26.72 -7.08 19.24
CA LEU A 480 26.51 -6.87 20.67
C LEU A 480 25.18 -7.44 21.18
N ASP A 481 24.07 -7.06 20.55
CA ASP A 481 22.73 -7.47 20.97
C ASP A 481 22.56 -9.00 20.96
N ARG A 482 23.03 -9.66 19.88
CA ARG A 482 23.02 -11.12 19.77
C ARG A 482 23.87 -11.76 20.86
N VAL A 483 25.13 -11.32 21.03
CA VAL A 483 26.07 -11.90 21.99
C VAL A 483 25.56 -11.76 23.42
N MET A 484 25.03 -10.58 23.78
CA MET A 484 24.51 -10.33 25.12
C MET A 484 23.27 -11.17 25.42
N GLU A 485 22.33 -11.32 24.47
CA GLU A 485 21.17 -12.18 24.67
C GLU A 485 21.57 -13.67 24.72
N SER A 486 22.57 -14.11 23.93
CA SER A 486 23.13 -15.46 24.02
C SER A 486 23.75 -15.75 25.40
N LEU A 487 24.55 -14.81 25.93
CA LEU A 487 25.13 -14.92 27.27
C LEU A 487 24.04 -14.91 28.36
N ASN A 488 23.05 -14.03 28.24
CA ASN A 488 21.94 -13.97 29.18
C ASN A 488 21.10 -15.25 29.18
N LEU A 489 20.89 -15.87 28.01
CA LEU A 489 20.24 -17.18 27.90
C LEU A 489 21.07 -18.26 28.59
N LEU A 490 22.38 -18.36 28.31
CA LEU A 490 23.23 -19.36 28.94
C LEU A 490 23.28 -19.18 30.46
N ARG A 491 23.43 -17.94 30.94
CA ARG A 491 23.37 -17.60 32.37
C ARG A 491 22.05 -18.04 32.99
N TYR A 492 20.93 -17.82 32.30
CA TYR A 492 19.62 -18.26 32.75
C TYR A 492 19.55 -19.79 32.87
N LEU A 493 19.99 -20.53 31.85
CA LEU A 493 19.97 -22.00 31.83
C LEU A 493 20.75 -22.60 33.01
N VAL A 494 21.99 -22.15 33.24
CA VAL A 494 22.84 -22.69 34.33
C VAL A 494 22.33 -22.32 35.72
N ILE A 495 21.54 -21.26 35.86
CA ILE A 495 20.90 -20.89 37.12
C ILE A 495 19.64 -21.74 37.34
N ARG A 496 18.77 -21.80 36.32
CA ARG A 496 17.41 -22.36 36.42
C ARG A 496 17.41 -23.88 36.46
N ASP A 497 18.15 -24.51 35.56
CA ASP A 497 18.21 -25.97 35.41
C ASP A 497 19.32 -26.52 36.31
N LYS A 498 18.97 -27.42 37.23
CA LYS A 498 19.95 -28.01 38.16
C LYS A 498 20.72 -29.12 37.48
N ALA A 499 22.01 -29.26 37.78
CA ALA A 499 22.86 -30.32 37.20
C ALA A 499 22.31 -31.74 37.44
N THR A 500 21.66 -31.97 38.58
CA THR A 500 21.05 -33.26 38.92
C THR A 500 19.77 -33.56 38.16
N GLU A 501 19.07 -32.53 37.69
CA GLU A 501 17.80 -32.67 36.94
C GLU A 501 18.08 -32.65 35.43
N ASN A 502 18.87 -31.68 34.97
CA ASN A 502 19.34 -31.49 33.59
C ASN A 502 18.21 -31.59 32.55
N GLN A 503 17.08 -30.94 32.85
CA GLN A 503 15.86 -31.01 32.03
C GLN A 503 16.08 -30.44 30.63
N THR A 504 16.92 -29.42 30.50
CA THR A 504 17.27 -28.78 29.23
C THR A 504 18.38 -29.51 28.47
N GLY A 505 19.09 -30.42 29.13
CA GLY A 505 20.28 -31.09 28.60
C GLY A 505 21.54 -30.21 28.57
N ILE A 506 21.48 -28.96 29.07
CA ILE A 506 22.59 -27.98 29.00
C ILE A 506 23.86 -28.50 29.68
N TRP A 507 23.74 -29.18 30.81
CA TRP A 507 24.90 -29.67 31.58
C TRP A 507 25.69 -30.73 30.81
N THR A 508 25.00 -31.49 29.95
CA THR A 508 25.63 -32.48 29.06
C THR A 508 26.40 -31.87 27.89
N GLU A 509 26.06 -30.65 27.48
CA GLU A 509 26.69 -29.98 26.33
C GLU A 509 27.62 -28.83 26.75
N LEU A 510 27.69 -28.53 28.05
CA LEU A 510 28.41 -27.38 28.57
C LEU A 510 29.89 -27.36 28.16
N TYR A 511 30.58 -28.50 28.19
CA TYR A 511 31.97 -28.62 27.75
C TYR A 511 32.16 -28.24 26.27
N LYS A 512 31.21 -28.61 25.40
CA LYS A 512 31.24 -28.22 23.98
C LYS A 512 31.00 -26.72 23.82
N ILE A 513 30.02 -26.19 24.55
CA ILE A 513 29.70 -24.74 24.54
C ILE A 513 30.90 -23.93 25.03
N GLU A 514 31.61 -24.43 26.04
CA GLU A 514 32.82 -23.78 26.53
C GLU A 514 33.88 -23.67 25.43
N ASP A 515 34.11 -24.75 24.68
CA ASP A 515 35.08 -24.81 23.59
C ASP A 515 34.66 -24.02 22.34
N THR A 516 33.38 -24.07 21.97
CA THR A 516 32.89 -23.46 20.72
C THR A 516 32.40 -22.03 20.86
N PHE A 517 32.12 -21.57 22.09
CA PHE A 517 31.55 -20.24 22.34
C PHE A 517 32.31 -19.45 23.42
N LEU A 518 32.42 -19.96 24.65
CA LEU A 518 32.95 -19.17 25.77
C LEU A 518 34.45 -18.85 25.63
N LYS A 519 35.26 -19.85 25.30
CA LYS A 519 36.70 -19.66 25.07
C LYS A 519 36.98 -18.74 23.88
N PRO A 520 36.38 -18.95 22.69
CA PRO A 520 36.50 -18.02 21.57
C PRO A 520 36.05 -16.60 21.91
N LEU A 521 34.96 -16.44 22.65
CA LEU A 521 34.47 -15.11 23.07
C LEU A 521 35.46 -14.41 23.98
N ARG A 522 36.07 -15.11 24.94
CA ARG A 522 37.13 -14.54 25.79
C ARG A 522 38.32 -14.05 24.97
N VAL A 523 38.74 -14.85 23.99
CA VAL A 523 39.83 -14.46 23.07
C VAL A 523 39.42 -13.21 22.27
N GLY A 524 38.21 -13.19 21.71
CA GLY A 524 37.70 -12.04 20.96
C GLY A 524 37.63 -10.77 21.80
N VAL A 525 37.08 -10.84 23.03
CA VAL A 525 37.03 -9.70 23.96
C VAL A 525 38.43 -9.16 24.27
N ASN A 526 39.39 -10.03 24.55
CA ASN A 526 40.78 -9.63 24.84
C ASN A 526 41.45 -8.99 23.61
N MET A 527 41.25 -9.57 22.43
CA MET A 527 41.79 -9.04 21.18
C MET A 527 41.19 -7.66 20.85
N SER A 528 39.87 -7.53 20.93
CA SER A 528 39.17 -6.26 20.71
C SER A 528 39.57 -5.21 21.73
N ARG A 529 39.65 -5.55 23.02
CA ARG A 529 40.10 -4.63 24.06
C ARG A 529 41.51 -4.11 23.78
N ALA A 530 42.46 -5.00 23.54
CA ALA A 530 43.84 -4.61 23.26
C ALA A 530 43.98 -3.71 22.01
N HIS A 531 43.17 -3.97 20.97
CA HIS A 531 43.12 -3.13 19.78
C HIS A 531 42.60 -1.72 20.10
N TYR A 532 41.45 -1.61 20.79
CA TYR A 532 40.83 -0.34 21.11
C TYR A 532 41.61 0.47 22.16
N GLU A 533 42.26 -0.18 23.12
CA GLU A 533 43.16 0.47 24.08
C GLU A 533 44.39 1.08 23.39
N ARG A 534 44.98 0.34 22.43
CA ARG A 534 46.10 0.86 21.62
C ARG A 534 45.66 2.05 20.78
N GLU A 535 44.50 1.96 20.12
CA GLU A 535 43.97 3.05 19.31
C GLU A 535 43.64 4.30 20.16
N LEU A 536 43.12 4.09 21.36
CA LEU A 536 42.89 5.15 22.34
C LEU A 536 44.18 5.85 22.74
N HIS A 537 45.22 5.08 23.04
CA HIS A 537 46.54 5.60 23.38
C HIS A 537 47.12 6.45 22.23
N ASN A 538 47.15 5.90 21.01
CA ASN A 538 47.63 6.60 19.81
C ASN A 538 46.87 7.92 19.56
N THR A 539 45.54 7.91 19.73
CA THR A 539 44.68 9.08 19.54
C THR A 539 44.96 10.16 20.61
N MET A 540 45.17 9.75 21.86
CA MET A 540 45.51 10.66 22.96
C MET A 540 46.91 11.27 22.79
N GLU A 541 47.89 10.51 22.30
CA GLU A 541 49.24 11.02 22.02
C GLU A 541 49.24 12.00 20.85
N THR A 542 48.52 11.69 19.78
CA THR A 542 48.37 12.59 18.61
C THR A 542 47.72 13.92 19.00
N LYS A 543 46.75 13.90 19.93
CA LYS A 543 46.12 15.10 20.48
C LYS A 543 47.10 15.97 21.28
N LYS A 544 48.05 15.38 22.02
CA LYS A 544 49.07 16.14 22.75
C LYS A 544 50.05 16.88 21.81
N GLY A 545 50.20 16.42 20.57
CA GLY A 545 51.10 17.00 19.56
C GLY A 545 50.49 18.07 18.64
N LYS A 546 49.16 18.24 18.58
CA LYS A 546 48.48 19.18 17.66
C LYS A 546 47.65 20.23 18.41
N THR A 547 47.94 21.51 18.19
CA THR A 547 47.28 22.68 18.83
C THR A 547 46.00 23.17 18.15
N LYS A 548 45.58 22.58 17.02
CA LYS A 548 44.31 22.89 16.33
C LYS A 548 43.43 21.65 16.24
N GLU A 549 42.14 21.80 16.58
CA GLU A 549 41.11 20.79 16.34
C GLU A 549 40.88 20.64 14.83
N GLU A 550 41.61 19.73 14.19
CA GLU A 550 41.35 19.33 12.80
C GLU A 550 40.23 18.27 12.78
N SER A 551 39.22 18.46 11.91
CA SER A 551 38.21 17.43 11.66
C SER A 551 38.87 16.21 11.01
N VAL A 552 38.74 15.05 11.64
CA VAL A 552 39.53 13.86 11.24
C VAL A 552 38.93 13.15 10.03
N LEU A 553 37.60 13.21 9.83
CA LEU A 553 36.90 12.65 8.66
C LEU A 553 35.47 13.19 8.53
N SER A 554 35.01 13.42 7.30
CA SER A 554 33.60 13.64 6.95
C SER A 554 33.09 12.43 6.16
N VAL A 555 32.14 11.69 6.73
CA VAL A 555 31.52 10.54 6.05
C VAL A 555 30.09 10.92 5.66
N SER A 556 29.71 10.63 4.43
CA SER A 556 28.33 10.81 3.95
C SER A 556 27.64 9.45 3.95
N VAL A 557 26.50 9.30 4.60
CA VAL A 557 25.67 8.09 4.54
C VAL A 557 24.36 8.50 3.88
N GLY A 558 24.18 8.14 2.60
CA GLY A 558 23.09 8.66 1.77
C GLY A 558 23.30 10.14 1.38
N LYS A 559 22.21 10.92 1.35
CA LYS A 559 22.24 12.37 1.05
C LYS A 559 22.61 13.24 2.26
N GLU A 560 22.76 12.65 3.45
CA GLU A 560 23.11 13.37 4.67
C GLU A 560 24.60 13.23 5.01
N LYS A 561 25.24 14.37 5.31
CA LYS A 561 26.61 14.41 5.80
C LYS A 561 26.60 14.20 7.31
N LEU A 562 27.27 13.15 7.80
CA LEU A 562 27.46 12.98 9.23
C LEU A 562 28.28 14.14 9.79
N PRO A 563 28.01 14.57 11.04
CA PRO A 563 28.79 15.62 11.68
C PRO A 563 30.28 15.27 11.71
N ASN A 564 31.14 16.26 11.46
CA ASN A 564 32.58 16.10 11.45
C ASN A 564 33.07 15.50 12.78
N MET A 565 33.72 14.33 12.72
CA MET A 565 34.24 13.66 13.91
C MET A 565 35.39 14.49 14.51
N THR A 566 35.20 15.02 15.71
CA THR A 566 36.27 15.67 16.49
C THR A 566 37.12 14.61 17.21
N SER A 567 38.38 14.90 17.51
CA SER A 567 39.23 13.98 18.29
C SER A 567 38.66 13.67 19.68
N LYS A 568 37.87 14.58 20.27
CA LYS A 568 37.18 14.33 21.54
C LYS A 568 36.05 13.32 21.36
N SER A 569 35.25 13.45 20.31
CA SER A 569 34.18 12.50 19.96
C SER A 569 34.75 11.12 19.66
N GLN A 570 35.89 11.05 18.97
CA GLN A 570 36.59 9.79 18.69
C GLN A 570 37.05 9.08 19.98
N ILE A 571 37.70 9.81 20.89
CA ILE A 571 38.10 9.27 22.21
C ILE A 571 36.89 8.75 22.99
N GLN A 572 35.77 9.49 22.97
CA GLN A 572 34.54 9.07 23.65
C GLN A 572 33.95 7.79 23.04
N ALA A 573 33.97 7.65 21.71
CA ALA A 573 33.52 6.45 21.03
C ALA A 573 34.38 5.22 21.39
N LEU A 574 35.71 5.39 21.44
CA LEU A 574 36.63 4.34 21.87
C LEU A 574 36.38 3.91 23.33
N HIS A 575 36.18 4.85 24.25
CA HIS A 575 35.77 4.53 25.62
C HIS A 575 34.44 3.78 25.69
N SER A 576 33.45 4.18 24.88
CA SER A 576 32.17 3.47 24.80
C SER A 576 32.36 2.02 24.35
N ALA A 577 33.23 1.75 23.37
CA ALA A 577 33.54 0.40 22.93
C ALA A 577 34.21 -0.43 24.04
N LEU A 578 35.17 0.14 24.77
CA LEU A 578 35.82 -0.54 25.90
C LEU A 578 34.82 -0.93 26.99
N HIS A 579 33.90 -0.02 27.35
CA HIS A 579 32.84 -0.32 28.32
C HIS A 579 31.92 -1.45 27.85
N THR A 580 31.63 -1.53 26.55
CA THR A 580 30.89 -2.65 25.97
C THR A 580 31.63 -3.98 26.17
N PHE A 581 32.94 -4.00 25.96
CA PHE A 581 33.75 -5.21 26.17
C PHE A 581 33.82 -5.61 27.65
N ASP A 582 33.91 -4.64 28.57
CA ASP A 582 33.85 -4.90 30.01
C ASP A 582 32.50 -5.52 30.43
N MET A 583 31.39 -5.04 29.85
CA MET A 583 30.06 -5.59 30.09
C MET A 583 29.96 -7.05 29.62
N ILE A 584 30.46 -7.36 28.42
CA ILE A 584 30.50 -8.74 27.90
C ILE A 584 31.34 -9.63 28.83
N GLU A 585 32.54 -9.18 29.21
CA GLU A 585 33.43 -9.93 30.09
C GLU A 585 32.81 -10.19 31.46
N SER A 586 32.15 -9.20 32.05
CA SER A 586 31.47 -9.33 33.34
C SER A 586 30.44 -10.45 33.34
N VAL A 587 29.61 -10.54 32.30
CA VAL A 587 28.62 -11.63 32.18
C VAL A 587 29.30 -12.97 31.91
N LEU A 588 30.34 -12.99 31.08
CA LEU A 588 31.10 -14.19 30.76
C LEU A 588 31.75 -14.81 32.00
N VAL A 589 32.46 -14.01 32.80
CA VAL A 589 33.08 -14.43 34.07
C VAL A 589 32.02 -14.95 35.03
N ARG A 590 30.88 -14.26 35.13
CA ARG A 590 29.78 -14.70 36.00
C ARG A 590 29.24 -16.08 35.62
N ILE A 591 29.17 -16.40 34.33
CA ILE A 591 28.75 -17.73 33.87
C ILE A 591 29.77 -18.79 34.31
N GLN A 592 31.07 -18.50 34.17
CA GLN A 592 32.16 -19.41 34.58
C GLN A 592 32.12 -19.71 36.08
N GLU A 593 31.93 -18.69 36.93
CA GLU A 593 31.75 -18.87 38.37
C GLU A 593 30.58 -19.81 38.72
N LEU A 594 29.46 -19.67 38.00
CA LEU A 594 28.26 -20.47 38.23
C LEU A 594 28.41 -21.93 37.80
N THR A 595 29.26 -22.18 36.79
CA THR A 595 29.53 -23.53 36.29
C THR A 595 30.55 -24.25 37.17
N GLU A 596 31.65 -23.58 37.56
CA GLU A 596 32.68 -24.16 38.45
C GLU A 596 32.13 -24.48 39.85
N GLY A 597 31.24 -23.62 40.38
CA GLY A 597 30.62 -23.84 41.69
C GLY A 597 29.69 -25.06 41.76
N LYS A 598 29.28 -25.61 40.61
CA LYS A 598 28.35 -26.76 40.51
C LYS A 598 29.03 -28.07 40.09
N GLU A 599 30.28 -28.05 39.64
CA GLU A 599 31.08 -29.28 39.44
C GLU A 599 31.61 -29.86 40.77
N ASN A 600 31.59 -29.06 41.84
CA ASN A 600 32.04 -29.44 43.18
C ASN A 600 30.93 -29.97 44.11
N LEU A 601 29.74 -30.25 43.56
CA LEU A 601 28.54 -30.79 44.21
C LEU A 601 28.03 -31.98 43.41
#